data_AF-A0A6J4QS78-F1
#
_entry.id   AF-A0A6J4QS78-F1
#
_cell.length_a   1.000
_cell.length_b   1.000
_cell.length_c   1.000
_cell.angle_alpha   90.00
_cell.angle_beta   90.00
_cell.angle_gamma   90.00
#
_symmetry.space_group_name_H-M   'P 1'
#
loop_
_entity.id
_entity.type
_entity.pdbx_description
1 polymer ?
#
loop_
_entity_poly.entity_id
_entity_poly.type
_entity_poly.pdbx_seq_one_letter_code
_entity_poly.pdbx_strand_id
1 'polypeptide(L)'
;MGMMKSIRAVLIGILLALGVGALVIFGIAAPFFTAFFGPELASTALPAVFVLFAAAFAFYFGGMVASYKAPSHRRLHGVLVGVAAFAISPLVNLVAPDPTVRGGDPFANLRTPGVFLFTIVLLVVVLAASYVGARRGETLFAHNQAVIRNQRTRKARERLSEGED
;
A
#
# COMPACT_ATOMS: atom_id res chain seq x y z
N MET A 1 -18.69 -7.12 18.29
CA MET A 1 -18.40 -5.68 18.51
C MET A 1 -16.91 -5.27 18.41
N GLY A 2 -15.92 -6.18 18.52
CA GLY A 2 -14.49 -5.82 18.42
C GLY A 2 -13.96 -5.50 17.01
N MET A 3 -14.60 -6.05 15.96
CA MET A 3 -14.16 -5.89 14.56
C MET A 3 -14.26 -4.44 14.06
N MET A 4 -15.32 -3.70 14.45
CA MET A 4 -15.50 -2.29 14.05
C MET A 4 -14.48 -1.35 14.68
N LYS A 5 -14.03 -1.63 15.93
CA LYS A 5 -13.00 -0.83 16.61
C LYS A 5 -11.63 -1.00 15.94
N SER A 6 -11.29 -2.22 15.51
CA SER A 6 -10.04 -2.51 14.81
C SER A 6 -9.99 -1.86 13.42
N ILE A 7 -11.07 -1.94 12.64
CA ILE A 7 -11.15 -1.31 11.31
C ILE A 7 -11.03 0.21 11.43
N ARG A 8 -11.74 0.82 12.39
CA ARG A 8 -11.63 2.27 12.64
C ARG A 8 -10.22 2.70 13.03
N ALA A 9 -9.54 1.95 13.90
CA ALA A 9 -8.16 2.27 14.30
C ALA A 9 -7.18 2.21 13.11
N VAL A 10 -7.34 1.23 12.22
CA VAL A 10 -6.53 1.13 11.00
C VAL A 10 -6.80 2.29 10.05
N LEU A 11 -8.07 2.64 9.81
CA LEU A 11 -8.43 3.78 8.97
C LEU A 11 -7.91 5.11 9.52
N ILE A 12 -8.00 5.32 10.84
CA ILE A 12 -7.46 6.50 11.52
C ILE A 12 -5.93 6.55 11.37
N GLY A 13 -5.25 5.41 11.53
CA GLY A 13 -3.79 5.32 11.33
C GLY A 13 -3.38 5.65 9.90
N ILE A 14 -4.12 5.19 8.90
CA ILE A 14 -3.89 5.52 7.48
C ILE A 14 -4.11 7.01 7.25
N LEU A 15 -5.21 7.58 7.75
CA LEU A 15 -5.50 9.01 7.63
C LEU A 15 -4.42 9.87 8.31
N LEU A 16 -3.95 9.47 9.48
CA LEU A 16 -2.84 10.13 10.17
C LEU A 16 -1.55 10.06 9.35
N ALA A 17 -1.19 8.89 8.81
CA ALA A 17 0.01 8.73 8.00
C ALA A 17 -0.05 9.58 6.72
N LEU A 18 -1.21 9.63 6.05
CA LEU A 18 -1.44 10.48 4.88
C LEU A 18 -1.41 11.96 5.25
N GLY A 19 -2.02 12.35 6.37
CA GLY A 19 -2.01 13.73 6.87
C GLY A 19 -0.61 14.21 7.23
N VAL A 20 0.19 13.37 7.90
CA VAL A 20 1.60 13.66 8.20
C VAL A 20 2.42 13.73 6.90
N GLY A 21 2.20 12.79 5.97
CA GLY A 21 2.85 12.83 4.65
C GLY A 21 2.53 14.10 3.87
N ALA A 22 1.26 14.54 3.91
CA ALA A 22 0.82 15.77 3.28
C ALA A 22 1.48 16.99 3.94
N LEU A 23 1.54 17.01 5.27
CA LEU A 23 2.20 18.09 6.01
C LEU A 23 3.70 18.16 5.67
N VAL A 24 4.39 17.03 5.55
CA VAL A 24 5.81 17.00 5.17
C VAL A 24 5.99 17.50 3.74
N ILE A 25 5.19 17.02 2.79
CA ILE A 25 5.34 17.37 1.37
C ILE A 25 4.92 18.82 1.11
N PHE A 26 3.74 19.23 1.57
CA PHE A 26 3.20 20.57 1.32
C PHE A 26 3.72 21.62 2.29
N GLY A 27 4.07 21.26 3.52
CA GLY A 27 4.56 22.20 4.53
C GLY A 27 6.08 22.39 4.48
N ILE A 28 6.83 21.29 4.36
CA ILE A 28 8.30 21.34 4.44
C ILE A 28 8.93 21.29 3.06
N ALA A 29 8.52 20.35 2.19
CA ALA A 29 9.19 20.17 0.90
C ALA A 29 8.76 21.22 -0.15
N ALA A 30 7.51 21.69 -0.12
CA ALA A 30 6.98 22.68 -1.06
C ALA A 30 7.87 23.93 -1.25
N PRO A 31 8.36 24.63 -0.21
CA PRO A 31 9.22 25.79 -0.41
C PRO A 31 10.53 25.44 -1.14
N PHE A 32 11.11 24.26 -0.91
CA PHE A 32 12.31 23.82 -1.65
C PHE A 32 11.99 23.52 -3.12
N PHE A 33 10.86 22.86 -3.39
CA PHE A 33 10.40 22.60 -4.75
C PHE A 33 10.12 23.90 -5.51
N THR A 34 9.43 24.85 -4.87
CA THR A 34 9.15 26.16 -5.46
C THR A 34 10.43 26.95 -5.70
N ALA A 35 11.40 26.90 -4.79
CA ALA A 35 12.69 27.58 -4.97
C ALA A 35 13.52 26.98 -6.12
N PHE A 36 13.46 25.67 -6.32
CA PHE A 36 14.29 24.98 -7.31
C PHE A 36 13.66 24.93 -8.72
N PHE A 37 12.35 24.64 -8.79
CA PHE A 37 11.62 24.46 -10.05
C PHE A 37 10.80 25.70 -10.47
N GLY A 38 10.67 26.69 -9.59
CA GLY A 38 9.77 27.81 -9.80
C GLY A 38 8.30 27.48 -9.47
N PRO A 39 7.42 28.50 -9.31
CA PRO A 39 6.05 28.31 -8.86
C PRO A 39 5.18 27.48 -9.83
N GLU A 40 5.35 27.67 -11.13
CA GLU A 40 4.53 27.01 -12.15
C GLU A 40 4.75 25.49 -12.18
N LEU A 41 6.01 25.05 -12.20
CA LEU A 41 6.36 23.63 -12.19
C LEU A 41 6.10 22.97 -10.82
N ALA A 42 6.31 23.70 -9.72
CA ALA A 42 6.01 23.18 -8.38
C ALA A 42 4.52 22.89 -8.18
N SER A 43 3.64 23.73 -8.73
CA SER A 43 2.18 23.59 -8.61
C SER A 43 1.64 22.29 -9.22
N THR A 44 2.32 21.75 -10.24
CA THR A 44 1.95 20.49 -10.91
C THR A 44 2.75 19.29 -10.39
N ALA A 45 4.01 19.47 -10.02
CA ALA A 45 4.88 18.41 -9.52
C ALA A 45 4.52 17.94 -8.10
N LEU A 46 4.18 18.87 -7.19
CA LEU A 46 3.90 18.54 -5.78
C LEU A 46 2.72 17.58 -5.60
N PRO A 47 1.56 17.77 -6.26
CA PRO A 47 0.47 16.80 -6.22
C PRO A 47 0.88 15.42 -6.74
N ALA A 48 1.65 15.36 -7.83
CA ALA A 48 2.12 14.10 -8.40
C ALA A 48 3.05 13.34 -7.44
N VAL A 49 3.98 14.05 -6.78
CA VAL A 49 4.86 13.48 -5.74
C VAL A 49 4.04 12.98 -4.55
N PHE A 50 3.04 13.73 -4.11
CA PHE A 50 2.15 13.30 -3.04
C PHE A 50 1.37 12.03 -3.40
N VAL A 51 0.86 11.93 -4.62
CA VAL A 51 0.19 10.71 -5.12
C VAL A 51 1.15 9.51 -5.12
N LEU A 52 2.39 9.69 -5.60
CA LEU A 52 3.41 8.63 -5.56
C LEU A 52 3.70 8.18 -4.14
N PHE A 53 3.85 9.12 -3.21
CA PHE A 53 4.09 8.83 -1.79
C PHE A 53 2.92 8.06 -1.17
N ALA A 54 1.69 8.55 -1.37
CA ALA A 54 0.47 7.92 -0.86
C ALA A 54 0.30 6.50 -1.42
N ALA A 55 0.54 6.32 -2.73
CA ALA A 55 0.51 5.01 -3.37
C ALA A 55 1.58 4.09 -2.77
N ALA A 56 2.83 4.53 -2.66
CA ALA A 56 3.90 3.73 -2.08
C ALA A 56 3.54 3.24 -0.66
N PHE A 57 3.00 4.12 0.19
CA PHE A 57 2.55 3.76 1.53
C PHE A 57 1.41 2.75 1.51
N ALA A 58 0.36 3.02 0.72
CA ALA A 58 -0.82 2.16 0.63
C ALA A 58 -0.45 0.75 0.15
N PHE A 59 0.37 0.64 -0.90
CA PHE A 59 0.77 -0.65 -1.45
C PHE A 59 1.78 -1.39 -0.59
N TYR A 60 2.66 -0.68 0.12
CA TYR A 60 3.52 -1.30 1.14
C TYR A 60 2.72 -1.97 2.24
N PHE A 61 1.76 -1.28 2.86
CA PHE A 61 0.93 -1.88 3.90
C PHE A 61 -0.05 -2.91 3.34
N GLY A 62 -0.63 -2.65 2.16
CA GLY A 62 -1.50 -3.59 1.47
C GLY A 62 -0.80 -4.92 1.18
N GLY A 63 0.40 -4.88 0.60
CA GLY A 63 1.23 -6.06 0.35
C GLY A 63 1.62 -6.79 1.63
N MET A 64 1.93 -6.06 2.70
CA MET A 64 2.24 -6.63 4.02
C MET A 64 1.06 -7.39 4.61
N VAL A 65 -0.14 -6.78 4.63
CA VAL A 65 -1.35 -7.41 5.17
C VAL A 65 -1.77 -8.62 4.35
N ALA A 66 -1.73 -8.50 3.01
CA ALA A 66 -2.04 -9.61 2.11
C ALA A 66 -1.09 -10.79 2.32
N SER A 67 0.22 -10.53 2.40
CA SER A 67 1.23 -11.56 2.68
C SER A 67 1.08 -12.20 4.06
N TYR A 68 0.74 -11.41 5.08
CA TYR A 68 0.52 -11.90 6.43
C TYR A 68 -0.71 -12.83 6.53
N LYS A 69 -1.79 -12.53 5.79
CA LYS A 69 -3.02 -13.33 5.80
C LYS A 69 -3.04 -14.48 4.79
N ALA A 70 -2.13 -14.48 3.82
CA ALA A 70 -2.14 -15.48 2.75
C ALA A 70 -1.97 -16.92 3.28
N PRO A 71 -2.72 -17.89 2.74
CA PRO A 71 -2.64 -19.30 3.18
C PRO A 71 -1.34 -19.96 2.72
N SER A 72 -0.90 -19.69 1.49
CA SER A 72 0.34 -20.18 0.87
C SER A 72 0.93 -19.10 -0.06
N HIS A 73 2.21 -19.25 -0.44
CA HIS A 73 2.92 -18.29 -1.32
C HIS A 73 2.72 -16.83 -0.92
N ARG A 74 3.06 -16.53 0.35
CA ARG A 74 2.76 -15.26 1.04
C ARG A 74 3.30 -14.03 0.31
N ARG A 75 4.55 -14.09 -0.16
CA ARG A 75 5.14 -13.00 -0.96
C ARG A 75 4.37 -12.73 -2.25
N LEU A 76 3.94 -13.78 -2.95
CA LEU A 76 3.22 -13.65 -4.21
C LEU A 76 1.87 -12.94 -4.00
N HIS A 77 1.11 -13.34 -2.98
CA HIS A 77 -0.15 -12.68 -2.63
C HIS A 77 0.04 -11.19 -2.33
N GLY A 78 1.12 -10.84 -1.63
CA GLY A 78 1.44 -9.46 -1.36
C GLY A 78 1.73 -8.66 -2.63
N VAL A 79 2.58 -9.18 -3.53
CA VAL A 79 2.93 -8.54 -4.82
C VAL A 79 1.72 -8.41 -5.74
N LEU A 80 0.85 -9.42 -5.75
CA LEU A 80 -0.37 -9.43 -6.57
C LEU A 80 -1.32 -8.28 -6.24
N VAL A 81 -1.22 -7.67 -5.05
CA VAL A 81 -1.99 -6.45 -4.73
C VAL A 81 -1.67 -5.31 -5.72
N GLY A 82 -0.38 -5.09 -6.01
CA GLY A 82 0.04 -4.07 -6.98
C GLY A 82 -0.43 -4.39 -8.40
N VAL A 83 -0.27 -5.65 -8.81
CA VAL A 83 -0.68 -6.12 -10.15
C VAL A 83 -2.20 -6.01 -10.33
N ALA A 84 -2.98 -6.48 -9.35
CA ALA A 84 -4.43 -6.44 -9.40
C ALA A 84 -4.95 -5.01 -9.44
N ALA A 85 -4.39 -4.10 -8.64
CA ALA A 85 -4.81 -2.70 -8.66
C ALA A 85 -4.55 -2.04 -10.02
N PHE A 86 -3.43 -2.35 -10.67
CA PHE A 86 -3.14 -1.84 -12.01
C PHE A 86 -4.10 -2.43 -13.05
N ALA A 87 -4.43 -3.72 -12.96
CA ALA A 87 -5.38 -4.38 -13.86
C ALA A 87 -6.83 -3.90 -13.66
N ILE A 88 -7.20 -3.47 -12.45
CA ILE A 88 -8.52 -2.91 -12.14
C ILE A 88 -8.66 -1.49 -12.73
N SER A 89 -7.58 -0.72 -12.85
CA SER A 89 -7.64 0.66 -13.33
C SER A 89 -8.33 0.82 -14.71
N PRO A 90 -7.97 0.04 -15.75
CA PRO A 90 -8.71 0.02 -17.02
C PRO A 90 -10.19 -0.32 -16.88
N LEU A 91 -10.53 -1.27 -16.00
CA LEU A 91 -11.92 -1.69 -15.76
C LEU A 91 -12.74 -0.56 -15.12
N VAL A 92 -12.14 0.19 -14.20
CA VAL A 92 -12.78 1.38 -13.60
C VAL A 92 -13.06 2.43 -14.67
N ASN A 93 -12.11 2.67 -15.58
CA ASN A 93 -12.30 3.60 -16.69
C ASN A 93 -13.39 3.17 -17.68
N LEU A 94 -13.67 1.86 -17.82
CA LEU A 94 -14.78 1.35 -18.63
C LEU A 94 -16.15 1.56 -17.98
N VAL A 95 -16.23 1.41 -16.66
CA VAL A 95 -17.50 1.44 -15.91
C VAL A 95 -17.90 2.85 -15.50
N ALA A 96 -16.92 3.74 -15.32
CA ALA A 96 -17.10 5.16 -15.07
C ALA A 96 -16.43 5.99 -16.19
N PRO A 97 -16.92 5.90 -17.44
CA PRO A 97 -16.29 6.57 -18.57
C PRO A 97 -16.35 8.09 -18.41
N ASP A 98 -15.23 8.74 -18.73
CA ASP A 98 -15.16 10.20 -18.76
C ASP A 98 -16.09 10.72 -19.88
N PRO A 99 -17.06 11.60 -19.56
CA PRO A 99 -18.01 12.12 -20.54
C PRO A 99 -17.33 12.94 -21.66
N THR A 100 -16.09 13.38 -21.46
CA THR A 100 -15.31 14.11 -22.47
C THR A 100 -14.62 13.20 -23.48
N VAL A 101 -14.53 11.89 -23.21
CA VAL A 101 -13.88 10.90 -24.08
C VAL A 101 -14.94 10.08 -24.82
N ARG A 102 -15.17 10.40 -26.10
CA ARG A 102 -16.06 9.60 -26.96
C ARG A 102 -15.48 8.20 -27.20
N GLY A 103 -16.26 7.16 -26.89
CA GLY A 103 -15.95 5.77 -27.29
C GLY A 103 -15.52 4.82 -26.17
N GLY A 104 -15.54 5.23 -24.90
CA GLY A 104 -15.29 4.32 -23.77
C GLY A 104 -13.89 3.70 -23.77
N ASP A 105 -12.87 4.45 -24.22
CA ASP A 105 -11.48 3.97 -24.28
C ASP A 105 -10.87 3.89 -22.87
N PRO A 106 -10.53 2.70 -22.35
CA PRO A 106 -10.00 2.52 -21.00
C PRO A 106 -8.59 3.12 -20.80
N PHE A 107 -7.89 3.43 -21.88
CA PHE A 107 -6.53 3.94 -21.87
C PHE A 107 -6.41 5.36 -22.39
N ALA A 108 -7.52 6.09 -22.56
CA ALA A 108 -7.52 7.47 -23.06
C ALA A 108 -6.56 8.38 -22.28
N ASN A 109 -6.46 8.17 -20.96
CA ASN A 109 -5.59 8.94 -20.07
C ASN A 109 -4.09 8.72 -20.32
N LEU A 110 -3.68 7.64 -20.98
CA LEU A 110 -2.27 7.30 -21.24
C LEU A 110 -1.73 7.88 -22.55
N ARG A 111 -2.53 8.63 -23.32
CA ARG A 111 -2.13 9.13 -24.64
C ARG A 111 -1.14 10.29 -24.58
N THR A 112 -1.05 10.99 -23.44
CA THR A 112 -0.06 12.05 -23.27
C THR A 112 1.27 11.47 -22.78
N PRO A 113 2.43 11.88 -23.34
CA PRO A 113 3.73 11.37 -22.92
C PRO A 113 4.00 11.53 -21.42
N GLY A 114 3.53 12.64 -20.84
CA GLY A 114 3.67 12.92 -19.41
C GLY A 114 2.90 11.94 -18.53
N VAL A 115 1.62 11.68 -18.83
CA VAL A 115 0.81 10.74 -18.04
C VAL A 115 1.27 9.30 -18.27
N PHE A 116 1.71 8.96 -19.47
CA PHE A 116 2.31 7.66 -19.76
C PHE A 116 3.55 7.40 -18.89
N LEU A 117 4.50 8.34 -18.88
CA LEU A 117 5.72 8.25 -18.08
C LEU A 117 5.40 8.21 -16.58
N PHE A 118 4.52 9.09 -16.10
CA PHE A 118 4.07 9.09 -14.71
C PHE A 118 3.45 7.74 -14.32
N THR A 119 2.62 7.17 -15.18
CA THR A 119 1.96 5.88 -14.93
C THR A 119 2.97 4.73 -14.84
N ILE A 120 4.01 4.73 -15.69
CA ILE A 120 5.10 3.74 -15.60
C ILE A 120 5.84 3.87 -14.27
N VAL A 121 6.22 5.10 -13.91
CA VAL A 121 6.90 5.36 -12.63
C VAL A 121 6.03 4.92 -11.45
N LEU A 122 4.75 5.28 -11.47
CA LEU A 122 3.78 4.88 -10.47
C LEU A 122 3.67 3.35 -10.38
N LEU A 123 3.56 2.65 -11.51
CA LEU A 123 3.51 1.19 -11.54
C LEU A 123 4.75 0.56 -10.90
N VAL A 124 5.95 1.03 -11.25
CA VAL A 124 7.20 0.54 -10.67
C VAL A 124 7.23 0.77 -9.16
N VAL A 125 6.85 1.97 -8.70
CA VAL A 125 6.80 2.32 -7.26
C VAL A 125 5.81 1.44 -6.52
N VAL A 126 4.62 1.23 -7.10
CA VAL A 126 3.55 0.39 -6.52
C VAL A 126 4.02 -1.06 -6.38
N LEU A 127 4.61 -1.64 -7.42
CA LEU A 127 5.11 -3.02 -7.40
C LEU A 127 6.26 -3.18 -6.41
N ALA A 128 7.21 -2.24 -6.39
CA ALA A 128 8.33 -2.25 -5.46
C ALA A 128 7.86 -2.13 -4.01
N ALA A 129 6.98 -1.18 -3.70
CA ALA A 129 6.44 -0.98 -2.38
C ALA A 129 5.65 -2.21 -1.91
N SER A 130 4.78 -2.73 -2.77
CA SER A 130 4.02 -3.96 -2.53
C SER A 130 4.92 -5.16 -2.25
N TYR A 131 6.00 -5.34 -3.01
CA TYR A 131 6.99 -6.39 -2.79
C TYR A 131 7.71 -6.25 -1.44
N VAL A 132 8.20 -5.05 -1.11
CA VAL A 132 8.88 -4.79 0.16
C VAL A 132 7.93 -5.03 1.33
N GLY A 133 6.68 -4.56 1.20
CA GLY A 133 5.60 -4.83 2.15
C GLY A 133 5.35 -6.32 2.34
N ALA A 134 5.22 -7.06 1.23
CA ALA A 134 4.98 -8.50 1.22
C ALA A 134 6.10 -9.28 1.92
N ARG A 135 7.37 -8.92 1.66
CA ARG A 135 8.53 -9.51 2.32
C ARG A 135 8.46 -9.31 3.84
N ARG A 136 8.08 -8.12 4.29
CA ARG A 136 7.94 -7.83 5.73
C ARG A 136 6.73 -8.51 6.36
N GLY A 137 5.63 -8.66 5.63
CA GLY A 137 4.45 -9.40 6.10
C GLY A 137 4.76 -10.88 6.35
N GLU A 138 5.56 -11.49 5.49
CA GLU A 138 5.99 -12.88 5.64
C GLU A 138 6.90 -13.08 6.86
N THR A 139 7.88 -12.18 7.08
CA THR A 139 8.76 -12.28 8.24
C THR A 139 8.01 -12.10 9.56
N LEU A 140 7.06 -11.17 9.62
CA LEU A 140 6.17 -10.98 10.77
C LEU A 140 5.33 -12.23 11.05
N PHE A 141 4.82 -12.87 10.01
CA PHE A 141 4.06 -14.11 10.16
C PHE A 141 4.93 -15.24 10.72
N ALA A 142 6.13 -15.45 10.16
CA ALA A 142 7.04 -16.48 10.63
C ALA A 142 7.44 -16.28 12.10
N HIS A 143 7.68 -15.03 12.50
CA HIS A 143 7.98 -14.67 13.88
C HIS A 143 6.79 -14.97 14.81
N ASN A 144 5.58 -14.53 14.45
CA ASN A 144 4.38 -14.78 15.26
C ASN A 144 4.07 -16.28 15.39
N GLN A 145 4.26 -17.08 14.34
CA GLN A 145 4.11 -18.53 14.42
C GLN A 145 5.12 -19.16 15.37
N ALA A 146 6.38 -18.73 15.34
CA ALA A 146 7.40 -19.24 16.25
C ALA A 146 7.05 -18.95 17.72
N VAL A 147 6.56 -17.74 18.02
CA VAL A 147 6.12 -17.36 19.36
C VAL A 147 4.92 -18.20 19.83
N ILE A 148 3.89 -18.33 18.99
CA ILE A 148 2.68 -19.12 19.31
C ILE A 148 3.04 -20.59 19.54
N ARG A 149 3.93 -21.16 18.72
CA ARG A 149 4.41 -22.54 18.88
C ARG A 149 5.12 -22.72 20.22
N ASN A 150 6.05 -21.82 20.56
CA ASN A 150 6.80 -21.90 21.81
C ASN A 150 5.87 -21.78 23.05
N GLN A 151 4.86 -20.91 23.00
CA GLN A 151 3.87 -20.79 24.05
C GLN A 151 3.04 -22.08 24.21
N ARG A 152 2.63 -22.71 23.11
CA ARG A 152 1.91 -24.00 23.15
C ARG A 152 2.77 -25.10 23.74
N THR A 153 4.04 -25.18 23.37
CA THR A 153 4.98 -26.17 23.92
C THR A 153 5.21 -25.96 25.42
N ARG A 154 5.33 -24.70 25.88
CA ARG A 154 5.43 -24.39 27.31
C ARG A 154 4.18 -24.83 28.08
N LYS A 155 2.99 -24.45 27.63
CA LYS A 155 1.73 -24.86 28.26
C LYS A 155 1.52 -26.38 28.28
N ALA A 156 1.98 -27.09 27.23
CA ALA A 156 1.92 -28.54 27.20
C ALA A 156 2.86 -29.19 28.22
N ARG A 157 4.06 -28.64 28.43
CA ARG A 157 4.99 -29.10 29.48
C ARG A 157 4.46 -28.84 30.88
N GLU A 158 3.92 -27.65 31.14
CA GLU A 158 3.31 -27.28 32.43
C GLU A 158 2.18 -28.25 32.80
N ARG A 159 1.31 -28.61 31.84
CA ARG A 159 0.22 -29.58 32.07
C ARG A 159 0.70 -31.01 32.33
N LEU A 160 1.86 -31.39 31.79
CA LEU A 160 2.44 -32.72 32.05
C LEU A 160 3.04 -32.78 33.46
N SER A 161 3.70 -31.71 33.91
CA SER A 161 4.23 -31.63 35.28
C SER A 161 3.14 -31.53 36.35
N GLU A 162 1.97 -30.94 36.05
CA GLU A 162 0.84 -30.87 36.98
C GLU A 162 0.05 -32.19 37.10
N GLY A 163 0.27 -33.14 36.20
CA GLY A 163 -0.42 -34.45 36.20
C GLY A 163 0.37 -35.59 36.84
N GLU A 164 1.58 -35.32 37.34
CA GLU A 164 2.46 -36.30 38.02
C GLU A 164 2.42 -36.18 39.56
N ASP A 165 1.65 -35.25 40.12
CA ASP A 165 1.35 -35.10 41.55
C ASP A 165 -0.01 -35.74 41.92
#